data_AF-A0A2D9H6N2-F1
#
_entry.id   AF-A0A2D9H6N2-F1
#
_cell.length_a   1.000
_cell.length_b   1.000
_cell.length_c   1.000
_cell.angle_alpha   90.00
_cell.angle_beta   90.00
_cell.angle_gamma   90.00
#
_symmetry.space_group_name_H-M   'P 1'
#
loop_
_entity.id
_entity.type
_entity.pdbx_description
1 polymer ?
#
loop_
_entity_poly.entity_id
_entity_poly.type
_entity_poly.pdbx_seq_one_letter_code
_entity_poly.pdbx_strand_id
1 'polypeptide(L)'
;MSDYCHLCDADPCYCGQHGKVASAPAPSGAARSGPRGIDPAMREFVLQRYEAGVLENWVGWLRLLEQQFGPDKGAVRNAWNRVSNQLQRDWLLIDVPEGDEKLRSPSHYPDVRHMSVEACSREIEALIERGGWTVGEKGLRLHEVWRRIPDVVYISVFDALHAMKDRGHLVTTVAPSGKPSQFWYVRAD
;
A
#
# COMPACT_ATOMS: atom_id res chain seq x y z
N MET A 1 -29.70 16.39 4.91
CA MET A 1 -28.42 16.94 5.41
C MET A 1 -27.34 16.29 4.57
N SER A 2 -26.43 17.07 3.99
CA SER A 2 -25.41 16.56 3.08
C SER A 2 -24.23 16.01 3.91
N ASP A 3 -23.83 14.76 3.70
CA ASP A 3 -22.66 14.15 4.34
C ASP A 3 -21.33 14.56 3.65
N TYR A 4 -21.42 15.41 2.64
CA TYR A 4 -20.28 15.96 1.91
C TYR A 4 -19.55 17.04 2.71
N CYS A 5 -18.24 16.91 2.84
CA CYS A 5 -17.39 17.88 3.52
C CYS A 5 -16.43 18.55 2.54
N HIS A 6 -16.56 19.87 2.34
CA HIS A 6 -15.70 20.67 1.47
C HIS A 6 -14.23 20.73 1.93
N LEU A 7 -13.97 20.59 3.23
CA LEU A 7 -12.61 20.47 3.75
C LEU A 7 -12.02 19.10 3.39
N CYS A 8 -12.85 18.06 3.36
CA CYS A 8 -12.42 16.69 3.11
C CYS A 8 -12.43 16.26 1.65
N ASP A 9 -13.23 16.94 0.82
CA ASP A 9 -13.54 16.58 -0.56
C ASP A 9 -13.99 15.11 -0.67
N ALA A 10 -14.93 14.72 0.20
CA ALA A 10 -15.42 13.34 0.32
C ALA A 10 -16.91 13.31 0.66
N ASP A 11 -17.64 12.34 0.10
CA ASP A 11 -19.04 12.03 0.38
C ASP A 11 -19.26 10.50 0.46
N PRO A 12 -19.73 9.94 1.59
CA PRO A 12 -19.88 10.59 2.89
C PRO A 12 -18.52 10.92 3.53
N CYS A 13 -18.48 11.93 4.39
CA CYS A 13 -17.28 12.36 5.09
C CYS A 13 -17.04 11.56 6.39
N TYR A 14 -15.78 11.19 6.66
CA TYR A 14 -15.36 10.41 7.83
C TYR A 14 -14.31 11.12 8.71
N CYS A 15 -14.16 12.44 8.61
CA CYS A 15 -13.16 13.21 9.35
C CYS A 15 -13.43 13.37 10.87
N GLY A 16 -14.44 12.68 11.41
CA GLY A 16 -14.83 12.76 12.81
C GLY A 16 -15.67 13.99 13.17
N GLN A 17 -15.77 15.01 12.32
CA GLN A 17 -16.54 16.25 12.61
C GLN A 17 -18.06 16.11 12.44
N HIS A 18 -18.55 15.03 11.80
CA HIS A 18 -19.95 14.89 11.40
C HIS A 18 -20.73 13.75 12.08
N GLY A 19 -20.19 13.15 13.15
CA GLY A 19 -20.83 12.02 13.83
C GLY A 19 -20.73 10.70 13.05
N LYS A 20 -20.92 9.57 13.72
CA LYS A 20 -20.72 8.22 13.17
C LYS A 20 -21.76 7.91 12.08
N VAL A 21 -21.30 7.65 10.85
CA VAL A 21 -22.09 6.93 9.85
C VAL A 21 -21.79 5.43 9.97
N ALA A 22 -22.84 4.60 9.98
CA ALA A 22 -22.72 3.15 10.14
C ALA A 22 -21.87 2.54 9.01
N SER A 23 -20.88 1.72 9.37
CA SER A 23 -20.04 1.02 8.41
C SER A 23 -20.84 -0.07 7.70
N ALA A 24 -20.74 -0.15 6.37
CA ALA A 24 -21.26 -1.30 5.64
C ALA A 24 -20.44 -2.57 6.01
N PRO A 25 -21.08 -3.75 6.14
CA PRO A 25 -20.37 -4.99 6.44
C PRO A 25 -19.41 -5.36 5.30
N ALA A 26 -18.17 -5.68 5.65
CA ALA A 26 -17.16 -6.10 4.67
C ALA A 26 -17.39 -7.57 4.25
N PRO A 27 -17.24 -7.91 2.96
CA PRO A 27 -17.19 -9.31 2.56
C PRO A 27 -15.91 -9.96 3.12
N SER A 28 -16.10 -11.04 3.86
CA SER A 28 -15.05 -11.84 4.49
C SER A 28 -14.28 -12.68 3.49
N GLY A 29 -12.95 -12.71 3.63
CA GLY A 29 -12.11 -13.82 3.15
C GLY A 29 -11.70 -13.77 1.68
N ALA A 30 -10.73 -12.92 1.34
CA ALA A 30 -9.90 -13.17 0.16
C ALA A 30 -8.59 -13.81 0.63
N ALA A 31 -8.50 -15.14 0.52
CA ALA A 31 -7.21 -15.82 0.52
C ALA A 31 -6.32 -15.12 -0.53
N ARG A 32 -5.18 -14.58 -0.09
CA ARG A 32 -4.28 -13.79 -0.96
C ARG A 32 -3.93 -14.65 -2.16
N SER A 33 -4.40 -14.26 -3.33
CA SER A 33 -4.22 -15.01 -4.57
C SER A 33 -2.72 -15.12 -4.86
N GLY A 34 -2.17 -16.33 -4.86
CA GLY A 34 -0.81 -16.59 -5.36
C GLY A 34 -0.66 -16.22 -6.85
N PRO A 35 0.53 -16.45 -7.44
CA PRO A 35 0.82 -16.10 -8.83
C PRO A 35 -0.23 -16.67 -9.79
N ARG A 36 -0.75 -15.85 -10.70
CA ARG A 36 -1.73 -16.25 -11.73
C ARG A 36 -1.40 -15.63 -13.07
N GLY A 37 -1.65 -16.36 -14.16
CA GLY A 37 -1.48 -15.82 -15.52
C GLY A 37 -0.05 -15.39 -15.82
N ILE A 38 0.15 -14.12 -16.16
CA ILE A 38 1.46 -13.58 -16.59
C ILE A 38 2.47 -13.37 -15.44
N ASP A 39 2.06 -13.53 -14.19
CA ASP A 39 2.88 -13.21 -13.01
C ASP A 39 4.25 -13.95 -12.99
N PRO A 40 4.36 -15.27 -13.26
CA PRO A 40 5.65 -15.96 -13.21
C PRO A 40 6.64 -15.47 -14.28
N ALA A 41 6.16 -15.30 -15.52
CA ALA A 41 6.99 -14.80 -16.62
C ALA A 41 7.40 -13.33 -16.39
N MET A 42 6.50 -12.52 -15.81
CA MET A 42 6.81 -11.14 -15.41
C MET A 42 7.89 -11.09 -14.33
N ARG A 43 7.80 -11.95 -13.31
CA ARG A 43 8.82 -12.05 -12.26
C ARG A 43 10.18 -12.42 -12.84
N GLU A 44 10.24 -13.46 -13.68
CA GLU A 44 11.47 -13.90 -14.32
C GLU A 44 12.09 -12.80 -15.18
N PHE A 45 11.28 -12.12 -16.00
CA PHE A 45 11.73 -10.99 -16.80
C PHE A 45 12.35 -9.89 -15.95
N VAL A 46 11.71 -9.48 -14.85
CA VAL A 46 12.24 -8.43 -13.97
C VAL A 46 13.58 -8.84 -13.36
N LEU A 47 13.70 -10.07 -12.86
CA LEU A 47 14.94 -10.57 -12.26
C LEU A 47 16.08 -10.65 -13.29
N GLN A 48 15.83 -11.21 -14.47
CA GLN A 48 16.84 -11.27 -15.55
C GLN A 48 17.31 -9.88 -15.99
N ARG A 49 16.39 -8.91 -16.11
CA ARG A 49 16.74 -7.54 -16.51
C ARG A 49 17.50 -6.81 -15.40
N TYR A 50 17.14 -7.03 -14.14
CA TYR A 50 17.88 -6.51 -12.99
C TYR A 50 19.31 -7.05 -12.95
N GLU A 51 19.50 -8.37 -13.14
CA GLU A 51 20.82 -9.01 -13.25
C GLU A 51 21.64 -8.44 -14.43
N ALA A 52 20.97 -8.06 -15.53
CA ALA A 52 21.59 -7.36 -16.66
C ALA A 52 21.86 -5.85 -16.40
N GLY A 53 21.62 -5.35 -15.18
CA GLY A 53 21.93 -3.98 -14.77
C GLY A 53 20.82 -2.96 -14.98
N VAL A 54 19.60 -3.38 -15.34
CA VAL A 54 18.45 -2.46 -15.45
C VAL A 54 18.00 -2.03 -14.05
N LEU A 55 18.01 -0.72 -13.81
CA LEU A 55 17.65 -0.12 -12.52
C LEU A 55 16.54 0.91 -12.73
N GLU A 56 15.31 0.51 -12.42
CA GLU A 56 14.11 1.34 -12.57
C GLU A 56 13.33 1.43 -11.26
N ASN A 57 12.58 2.52 -11.11
CA ASN A 57 11.56 2.62 -10.08
C ASN A 57 10.29 1.86 -10.49
N TRP A 58 9.29 1.83 -9.60
CA TRP A 58 8.06 1.08 -9.84
C TRP A 58 7.37 1.48 -11.16
N VAL A 59 7.33 2.78 -11.49
CA VAL A 59 6.71 3.32 -12.71
C VAL A 59 7.54 3.00 -13.96
N GLY A 60 8.87 3.05 -13.86
CA GLY A 60 9.78 2.66 -14.92
C GLY A 60 9.63 1.19 -15.29
N TRP A 61 9.58 0.31 -14.28
CA TRP A 61 9.27 -1.11 -14.48
C TRP A 61 7.92 -1.33 -15.14
N LEU A 62 6.86 -0.63 -14.68
CA LEU A 62 5.55 -0.75 -15.31
C LEU A 62 5.60 -0.43 -16.82
N ARG A 63 6.33 0.61 -17.25
CA ARG A 63 6.47 0.96 -18.67
C ARG A 63 7.18 -0.13 -19.46
N LEU A 64 8.25 -0.72 -18.92
CA LEU A 64 8.96 -1.84 -19.57
C LEU A 64 8.06 -3.07 -19.68
N LEU A 65 7.27 -3.34 -18.65
CA LEU A 65 6.35 -4.47 -18.61
C LEU A 65 5.18 -4.29 -19.57
N GLU A 66 4.64 -3.07 -19.72
CA GLU A 66 3.61 -2.77 -20.72
C GLU A 66 4.12 -3.00 -22.16
N GLN A 67 5.41 -2.71 -22.42
CA GLN A 67 6.03 -3.00 -23.71
C GLN A 67 6.20 -4.51 -23.95
N GLN A 68 6.56 -5.26 -22.91
CA GLN A 68 6.86 -6.69 -23.01
C GLN A 68 5.62 -7.59 -23.02
N PHE A 69 4.64 -7.32 -22.16
CA PHE A 69 3.51 -8.22 -21.88
C PHE A 69 2.21 -7.81 -22.57
N GLY A 70 2.22 -6.74 -23.37
CA GLY A 70 1.14 -6.41 -24.31
C GLY A 70 0.25 -5.24 -23.89
N PRO A 71 -0.75 -4.91 -24.73
CA PRO A 71 -1.46 -3.63 -24.66
C PRO A 71 -2.49 -3.51 -23.54
N ASP A 72 -2.84 -4.61 -22.85
CA ASP A 72 -3.73 -4.58 -21.70
C ASP A 72 -3.00 -4.04 -20.45
N LYS A 73 -2.91 -2.71 -20.41
CA LYS A 73 -2.27 -1.97 -19.31
C LYS A 73 -2.89 -2.28 -17.95
N GLY A 74 -4.19 -2.58 -17.90
CA GLY A 74 -4.88 -2.92 -16.67
C GLY A 74 -4.42 -4.26 -16.10
N ALA A 75 -4.37 -5.29 -16.95
CA ALA A 75 -3.88 -6.61 -16.56
C ALA A 75 -2.39 -6.57 -16.17
N VAL A 76 -1.55 -5.88 -16.96
CA VAL A 76 -0.11 -5.73 -16.69
C VAL A 76 0.12 -5.03 -15.35
N ARG A 77 -0.56 -3.91 -15.10
CA ARG A 77 -0.45 -3.19 -13.82
C ARG A 77 -0.84 -4.06 -12.63
N ASN A 78 -1.93 -4.82 -12.75
CA ASN A 78 -2.39 -5.69 -11.67
C ASN A 78 -1.43 -6.84 -11.41
N ALA A 79 -0.84 -7.43 -12.46
CA ALA A 79 0.23 -8.40 -12.33
C ALA A 79 1.47 -7.79 -11.68
N TRP A 80 1.87 -6.59 -12.11
CA TRP A 80 3.03 -5.91 -11.55
C TRP A 80 2.88 -5.61 -10.07
N ASN A 81 1.70 -5.12 -9.63
CA ASN A 81 1.39 -4.96 -8.19
C ASN A 81 1.60 -6.26 -7.40
N ARG A 82 1.20 -7.42 -7.94
CA ARG A 82 1.37 -8.72 -7.27
C ARG A 82 2.84 -9.14 -7.26
N VAL A 83 3.52 -9.03 -8.40
CA VAL A 83 4.92 -9.43 -8.55
C VAL A 83 5.84 -8.55 -7.71
N SER A 84 5.70 -7.23 -7.75
CA SER A 84 6.51 -6.30 -6.96
C SER A 84 6.34 -6.56 -5.47
N ASN A 85 5.11 -6.75 -5.01
CA ASN A 85 4.84 -7.12 -3.62
C ASN A 85 5.50 -8.45 -3.25
N GLN A 86 5.43 -9.46 -4.12
CA GLN A 86 6.03 -10.76 -3.84
C GLN A 86 7.57 -10.69 -3.81
N LEU A 87 8.20 -9.92 -4.70
CA LEU A 87 9.65 -9.70 -4.69
C LEU A 87 10.12 -9.08 -3.36
N GLN A 88 9.32 -8.18 -2.79
CA GLN A 88 9.61 -7.60 -1.47
C GLN A 88 9.41 -8.63 -0.35
N ARG A 89 8.34 -9.44 -0.38
CA ARG A 89 8.11 -10.51 0.61
C ARG A 89 9.22 -11.56 0.58
N ASP A 90 9.74 -11.87 -0.60
CA ASP A 90 10.83 -12.81 -0.78
C ASP A 90 12.20 -12.19 -0.49
N TRP A 91 12.23 -10.90 -0.11
CA TRP A 91 13.45 -10.16 0.21
C TRP A 91 14.48 -10.14 -0.93
N LEU A 92 13.99 -10.04 -2.18
CA LEU A 92 14.82 -10.06 -3.39
C LEU A 92 15.05 -8.67 -3.95
N LEU A 93 13.97 -7.91 -4.16
CA LEU A 93 14.00 -6.54 -4.65
C LEU A 93 13.01 -5.70 -3.86
N ILE A 94 13.50 -4.61 -3.27
CA ILE A 94 12.74 -3.72 -2.41
C ILE A 94 12.74 -2.28 -2.91
N ASP A 95 11.64 -1.57 -2.65
CA ASP A 95 11.53 -0.14 -2.73
C ASP A 95 11.63 0.49 -1.33
N VAL A 96 12.14 1.71 -1.27
CA VAL A 96 12.34 2.46 -0.02
C VAL A 96 11.80 3.89 -0.20
N PRO A 97 11.23 4.50 0.84
CA PRO A 97 10.52 5.78 0.71
C PRO A 97 11.48 6.97 0.54
N GLU A 98 12.72 6.83 1.00
CA GLU A 98 13.76 7.85 0.93
C GLU A 98 14.91 7.32 0.06
N GLY A 99 14.98 7.76 -1.21
CA GLY A 99 16.00 7.30 -2.17
C GLY A 99 15.68 7.66 -3.62
N ASP A 100 16.38 7.01 -4.58
CA ASP A 100 16.08 7.12 -6.01
C ASP A 100 14.82 6.35 -6.45
N GLU A 101 14.05 5.83 -5.48
CA GLU A 101 12.86 4.97 -5.61
C GLU A 101 13.08 3.73 -6.49
N LYS A 102 14.32 3.37 -6.82
CA LYS A 102 14.61 2.21 -7.66
C LYS A 102 14.45 0.93 -6.87
N LEU A 103 13.90 -0.10 -7.52
CA LEU A 103 13.88 -1.43 -6.94
C LEU A 103 15.31 -2.01 -6.95
N ARG A 104 15.82 -2.40 -5.78
CA ARG A 104 17.15 -3.00 -5.64
C ARG A 104 17.17 -4.12 -4.60
N SER A 105 18.23 -4.92 -4.60
CA SER A 105 18.44 -5.90 -3.54
C SER A 105 18.56 -5.24 -2.17
N PRO A 106 18.07 -5.88 -1.09
CA PRO A 106 18.12 -5.32 0.27
C PRO A 106 19.52 -4.94 0.76
N SER A 107 20.58 -5.56 0.23
CA SER A 107 21.97 -5.20 0.54
C SER A 107 22.34 -3.75 0.22
N HIS A 108 21.57 -3.08 -0.64
CA HIS A 108 21.75 -1.65 -0.94
C HIS A 108 21.13 -0.73 0.12
N TYR A 109 20.34 -1.28 1.03
CA TYR A 109 19.60 -0.56 2.06
C TYR A 109 19.80 -1.25 3.43
N PRO A 110 21.03 -1.19 3.98
CA PRO A 110 21.40 -1.95 5.17
C PRO A 110 20.57 -1.60 6.41
N ASP A 111 20.03 -0.39 6.47
CA ASP A 111 19.22 0.10 7.59
C ASP A 111 17.73 -0.23 7.46
N VAL A 112 17.31 -0.85 6.33
CA VAL A 112 15.90 -1.18 6.09
C VAL A 112 15.55 -2.55 6.65
N ARG A 113 14.45 -2.58 7.41
CA ARG A 113 13.94 -3.75 8.12
C ARG A 113 12.81 -4.42 7.36
N HIS A 114 12.88 -5.76 7.28
CA HIS A 114 11.73 -6.62 6.99
C HIS A 114 11.05 -6.99 8.30
N MET A 115 9.81 -6.58 8.50
CA MET A 115 9.09 -6.83 9.76
C MET A 115 8.02 -7.90 9.59
N SER A 116 7.79 -8.69 10.64
CA SER A 116 6.60 -9.53 10.71
C SER A 116 5.34 -8.66 10.77
N VAL A 117 4.20 -9.24 10.34
CA VAL A 117 2.89 -8.58 10.42
C VAL A 117 2.60 -8.10 11.84
N GLU A 118 2.84 -8.94 12.85
CA GLU A 118 2.57 -8.60 14.26
C GLU A 118 3.45 -7.44 14.75
N ALA A 119 4.74 -7.47 14.45
CA ALA A 119 5.65 -6.41 14.88
C ALA A 119 5.33 -5.08 14.18
N CYS A 120 5.05 -5.12 12.88
CA CYS A 120 4.71 -3.91 12.12
C CYS A 120 3.33 -3.36 12.50
N SER A 121 2.35 -4.21 12.82
CA SER A 121 1.06 -3.76 13.39
C SER A 121 1.27 -3.02 14.73
N ARG A 122 2.14 -3.51 15.62
CA ARG A 122 2.47 -2.81 16.86
C ARG A 122 3.13 -1.45 16.63
N GLU A 123 4.02 -1.34 15.63
CA GLU A 123 4.61 -0.04 15.28
C GLU A 123 3.56 0.94 14.77
N ILE A 124 2.61 0.47 13.94
CA ILE A 124 1.50 1.29 13.45
C ILE A 124 0.61 1.73 14.63
N GLU A 125 0.25 0.81 15.53
CA GLU A 125 -0.53 1.12 16.75
C GLU A 125 0.21 2.11 17.67
N ALA A 126 1.51 1.96 17.86
CA ALA A 126 2.29 2.89 18.68
C ALA A 126 2.45 4.26 17.98
N LEU A 127 2.48 4.31 16.65
CA LEU A 127 2.51 5.55 15.87
C LEU A 127 1.19 6.31 15.97
N ILE A 128 0.09 5.56 16.00
CA ILE A 128 -1.26 6.03 16.29
C ILE A 128 -1.32 6.65 17.70
N GLU A 129 -0.90 5.90 18.73
CA GLU A 129 -0.98 6.30 20.14
C GLU A 129 -0.14 7.55 20.45
N ARG A 130 1.04 7.68 19.83
CA ARG A 130 1.96 8.80 20.03
C ARG A 130 1.50 10.12 19.38
N GLY A 131 0.32 10.14 18.75
CA GLY A 131 -0.18 11.33 18.07
C GLY A 131 0.60 11.67 16.79
N GLY A 132 1.30 10.68 16.20
CA GLY A 132 1.84 10.81 14.84
C GLY A 132 0.75 10.93 13.76
N TRP A 133 -0.51 10.80 14.19
CA TRP A 133 -1.75 11.06 13.47
C TRP A 133 -2.42 12.26 14.14
N THR A 134 -2.54 13.38 13.42
CA THR A 134 -3.22 14.55 13.96
C THR A 134 -4.73 14.30 13.96
N VAL A 135 -5.42 14.51 15.08
CA VAL A 135 -6.90 14.52 15.13
C VAL A 135 -7.41 15.56 14.14
N GLY A 136 -8.08 15.11 13.07
CA GLY A 136 -8.53 15.95 11.95
C GLY A 136 -7.81 15.70 10.62
N GLU A 137 -6.71 14.93 10.61
CA GLU A 137 -6.19 14.33 9.38
C GLU A 137 -7.21 13.29 8.86
N LYS A 138 -7.47 13.30 7.55
CA LYS A 138 -8.55 12.56 6.86
C LYS A 138 -8.35 11.02 6.84
N GLY A 139 -7.58 10.49 7.77
CA GLY A 139 -6.90 9.19 7.67
C GLY A 139 -5.70 9.27 6.73
N LEU A 140 -4.78 8.31 6.88
CA LEU A 140 -3.59 8.24 6.04
C LEU A 140 -3.80 7.23 4.92
N ARG A 141 -3.39 7.60 3.71
CA ARG A 141 -3.20 6.63 2.64
C ARG A 141 -2.05 5.70 3.01
N LEU A 142 -2.05 4.49 2.47
CA LEU A 142 -1.05 3.46 2.77
C LEU A 142 0.39 3.99 2.66
N HIS A 143 0.72 4.69 1.57
CA HIS A 143 2.05 5.29 1.39
C HIS A 143 2.41 6.38 2.42
N GLU A 144 1.42 7.08 2.99
CA GLU A 144 1.63 8.09 4.04
C GLU A 144 1.84 7.46 5.41
N VAL A 145 1.27 6.27 5.65
CA VAL A 145 1.62 5.45 6.82
C VAL A 145 3.06 4.95 6.69
N TRP A 146 3.40 4.40 5.52
CA TRP A 146 4.74 3.88 5.25
C TRP A 146 5.84 4.94 5.46
N ARG A 147 5.64 6.16 4.94
CA ARG A 147 6.58 7.28 5.15
C ARG A 147 6.79 7.70 6.61
N ARG A 148 5.90 7.30 7.52
CA ARG A 148 6.00 7.64 8.95
C ARG A 148 6.67 6.54 9.80
N ILE A 149 7.00 5.39 9.22
CA ILE A 149 7.66 4.28 9.94
C ILE A 149 9.04 3.99 9.32
N PRO A 150 10.08 4.81 9.66
CA PRO A 150 11.48 4.65 9.26
C PRO A 150 11.70 4.09 7.86
N ASP A 151 12.76 3.44 7.40
CA ASP A 151 13.44 2.23 7.87
C ASP A 151 12.65 0.90 7.75
N VAL A 152 11.38 0.89 7.32
CA VAL A 152 10.61 -0.35 7.08
C VAL A 152 10.27 -0.50 5.60
N VAL A 153 10.41 -1.70 5.05
CA VAL A 153 10.01 -1.99 3.66
C VAL A 153 8.50 -1.81 3.48
N TYR A 154 8.08 -1.28 2.33
CA TYR A 154 6.67 -1.02 2.00
C TYR A 154 5.77 -2.23 2.27
N ILE A 155 6.19 -3.42 1.84
CA ILE A 155 5.36 -4.63 1.95
C ILE A 155 5.01 -5.02 3.40
N SER A 156 5.89 -4.72 4.36
CA SER A 156 5.61 -4.99 5.78
C SER A 156 4.45 -4.12 6.26
N VAL A 157 4.47 -2.84 5.93
CA VAL A 157 3.41 -1.88 6.25
C VAL A 157 2.12 -2.25 5.51
N PHE A 158 2.21 -2.62 4.24
CA PHE A 158 1.06 -3.07 3.46
C PHE A 158 0.37 -4.29 4.11
N ASP A 159 1.13 -5.33 4.44
CA ASP A 159 0.58 -6.56 5.02
C ASP A 159 0.04 -6.34 6.44
N ALA A 160 0.72 -5.53 7.25
CA ALA A 160 0.27 -5.16 8.60
C ALA A 160 -1.03 -4.37 8.59
N LEU A 161 -1.13 -3.35 7.74
CA LEU A 161 -2.36 -2.59 7.58
C LEU A 161 -3.51 -3.51 7.11
N HIS A 162 -3.29 -4.35 6.09
CA HIS A 162 -4.32 -5.30 5.66
C HIS A 162 -4.76 -6.27 6.77
N ALA A 163 -3.86 -6.69 7.67
CA ALA A 163 -4.22 -7.48 8.84
C ALA A 163 -5.02 -6.66 9.90
N MET A 164 -4.77 -5.35 9.98
CA MET A 164 -5.49 -4.43 10.85
C MET A 164 -6.86 -3.99 10.27
N LYS A 165 -7.16 -4.30 9.00
CA LYS A 165 -8.45 -4.00 8.37
C LYS A 165 -9.63 -4.47 9.21
N ASP A 166 -9.55 -5.70 9.71
CA ASP A 166 -10.65 -6.35 10.46
C ASP A 166 -10.80 -5.78 11.88
N ARG A 167 -9.88 -4.91 12.32
CA ARG A 167 -9.94 -4.20 13.61
C ARG A 167 -10.67 -2.85 13.51
N GLY A 168 -11.22 -2.51 12.34
CA GLY A 168 -12.01 -1.29 12.13
C GLY A 168 -11.18 -0.03 11.86
N HIS A 169 -9.91 -0.18 11.49
CA HIS A 169 -9.02 0.93 11.13
C HIS A 169 -9.13 1.36 9.66
N LEU A 170 -9.70 0.53 8.77
CA LEU A 170 -9.81 0.87 7.35
C LEU A 170 -11.16 1.54 7.04
N VAL A 171 -11.09 2.73 6.46
CA VAL A 171 -12.25 3.46 5.92
C VAL A 171 -12.12 3.53 4.40
N THR A 172 -13.19 3.23 3.68
CA THR A 172 -13.27 3.41 2.23
C THR A 172 -14.24 4.55 1.94
N THR A 173 -13.79 5.56 1.21
CA THR A 173 -14.59 6.73 0.81
C THR A 173 -14.68 6.81 -0.72
N VAL A 174 -15.59 7.63 -1.24
CA VAL A 174 -15.71 7.91 -2.67
C VAL A 174 -15.37 9.37 -2.90
N ALA A 175 -14.37 9.63 -3.74
CA ALA A 175 -14.04 11.00 -4.16
C ALA A 175 -15.15 11.56 -5.05
N PRO A 176 -15.28 12.90 -5.22
CA PRO A 176 -16.27 13.50 -6.12
C PRO A 176 -16.18 13.00 -7.57
N SER A 177 -15.00 12.53 -7.97
CA SER A 177 -14.77 11.85 -9.25
C SER A 177 -15.39 10.45 -9.37
N GLY A 178 -16.08 9.96 -8.34
CA GLY A 178 -16.67 8.62 -8.27
C GLY A 178 -15.66 7.50 -7.96
N LYS A 179 -14.38 7.83 -7.74
CA LYS A 179 -13.33 6.83 -7.49
C LYS A 179 -13.24 6.46 -6.01
N PRO A 180 -13.22 5.15 -5.67
CA PRO A 180 -13.02 4.72 -4.29
C PRO A 180 -11.60 5.06 -3.82
N SER A 181 -11.47 5.49 -2.58
CA SER A 181 -10.22 5.79 -1.90
C SER A 181 -10.18 5.11 -0.53
N GLN A 182 -9.02 4.57 -0.15
CA GLN A 182 -8.83 3.84 1.10
C GLN A 182 -7.95 4.66 2.05
N PHE A 183 -8.40 4.78 3.30
CA PHE A 183 -7.74 5.54 4.36
C PHE A 183 -7.65 4.70 5.63
N TRP A 184 -6.52 4.80 6.31
CA TRP A 184 -6.28 4.19 7.61
C TRP A 184 -6.57 5.23 8.70
N TYR A 185 -7.52 4.92 9.59
CA TYR A 185 -8.10 5.82 10.60
C TYR A 185 -8.08 5.20 12.01
N VAL A 186 -7.98 6.09 13.01
CA VAL A 186 -7.98 5.75 14.43
C VAL A 186 -9.21 6.36 15.04
N ARG A 187 -10.05 5.48 15.57
CA ARG A 187 -11.16 5.88 16.41
C ARG A 187 -10.60 6.67 17.57
N ALA A 188 -11.06 7.90 17.76
CA ALA A 188 -11.09 8.47 19.10
C ALA A 188 -11.95 7.52 19.94
N ASP A 189 -11.31 6.92 20.93
CA ASP A 189 -11.90 6.14 22.00
C ASP A 189 -13.07 6.90 22.67
#